data_AF-A0A4P6LSY6-F1
#
_entry.id   AF-A0A4P6LSY6-F1
#
_cell.length_a   1.000
_cell.length_b   1.000
_cell.length_c   1.000
_cell.angle_alpha   90.00
_cell.angle_beta   90.00
_cell.angle_gamma   90.00
#
_symmetry.space_group_name_H-M   'P 1'
#
loop_
_entity.id
_entity.type
_entity.pdbx_description
1 polymer ?
#
loop_
_entity_poly.entity_id
_entity_poly.type
_entity_poly.pdbx_seq_one_letter_code
_entity_poly.pdbx_strand_id
1 'polypeptide(L)'
;MKSKILVVEDEAAINDLITISLETAGYEVYRFYDGSQAEQFIDSTENRNCDLALLDIMIPGKNGFELLPHCSKKGIPVIFLTAKGEVGSKVKGLKDGQKIISLNLLKF
;
A
#
# COMPACT_ATOMS: atom_id res chain seq x y z
N MET A 1 -4.25 21.09 -1.64
CA MET A 1 -3.23 20.23 -0.97
C MET A 1 -2.92 19.09 -1.92
N LYS A 2 -1.66 18.63 -1.97
CA LYS A 2 -1.31 17.41 -2.71
C LYS A 2 -1.84 16.21 -1.92
N SER A 3 -2.49 15.27 -2.59
CA SER A 3 -2.88 14.02 -1.96
C SER A 3 -1.64 13.18 -1.64
N LYS A 4 -1.66 12.49 -0.49
CA LYS A 4 -0.52 11.73 0.01
C LYS A 4 -0.76 10.24 -0.10
N ILE A 5 0.20 9.52 -0.65
CA ILE A 5 0.09 8.09 -0.93
C ILE A 5 1.21 7.36 -0.19
N LEU A 6 0.83 6.36 0.59
CA LEU A 6 1.76 5.40 1.18
C LEU A 6 2.09 4.31 0.16
N VAL A 7 3.36 4.01 -0.07
CA VAL A 7 3.83 2.93 -0.93
C VAL A 7 4.71 2.01 -0.10
N VAL A 8 4.36 0.73 -0.06
CA VAL A 8 5.13 -0.31 0.65
C VAL A 8 5.46 -1.42 -0.34
N GLU A 9 6.73 -1.48 -0.73
CA GLU A 9 7.29 -2.35 -1.76
C GLU A 9 8.77 -2.54 -1.46
N ASP A 10 9.24 -3.78 -1.33
CA ASP A 10 10.61 -4.10 -0.91
C ASP A 10 11.61 -4.08 -2.07
N GLU A 11 11.14 -4.33 -3.30
CA GLU A 11 11.99 -4.19 -4.47
C GLU A 11 12.21 -2.71 -4.81
N ALA A 12 13.41 -2.20 -4.49
CA ALA A 12 13.74 -0.78 -4.64
C ALA A 12 13.46 -0.22 -6.04
N ALA A 13 13.73 -0.99 -7.09
CA ALA A 13 13.47 -0.58 -8.48
C ALA A 13 11.96 -0.36 -8.75
N ILE A 14 11.09 -1.24 -8.23
CA ILE A 14 9.64 -1.13 -8.37
C ILE A 14 9.13 0.03 -7.53
N ASN A 15 9.58 0.15 -6.29
CA ASN A 15 9.22 1.24 -5.38
C ASN A 15 9.57 2.62 -5.98
N ASP A 16 10.77 2.75 -6.54
CA ASP A 16 11.23 3.96 -7.22
C ASP A 16 10.36 4.29 -8.43
N LEU A 17 10.07 3.30 -9.28
CA LEU A 17 9.23 3.48 -10.46
C LEU A 17 7.82 3.97 -10.09
N ILE A 18 7.19 3.34 -9.09
CA ILE A 18 5.86 3.74 -8.59
C ILE A 18 5.94 5.16 -8.04
N THR A 19 6.94 5.44 -7.20
CA THR A 19 7.07 6.75 -6.56
C THR A 19 7.27 7.87 -7.58
N ILE A 20 8.19 7.71 -8.53
CA ILE A 20 8.43 8.68 -9.60
C ILE A 20 7.15 8.95 -10.39
N SER A 21 6.40 7.88 -10.71
CA SER A 21 5.15 8.00 -11.46
C SER A 21 4.10 8.81 -10.69
N LEU A 22 3.95 8.55 -9.38
CA LEU A 22 3.01 9.27 -8.51
C LEU A 22 3.44 10.73 -8.29
N GLU A 23 4.72 10.97 -8.02
CA GLU A 23 5.25 12.33 -7.83
C GLU A 23 5.09 13.16 -9.11
N THR A 24 5.34 12.57 -10.29
CA THR A 24 5.11 13.20 -11.60
C THR A 24 3.63 13.54 -11.82
N ALA A 25 2.72 12.70 -11.35
CA ALA A 25 1.28 12.95 -11.36
C ALA A 25 0.83 13.99 -10.31
N GLY A 26 1.74 14.50 -9.47
CA GLY A 26 1.49 15.59 -8.52
C GLY A 26 1.16 15.14 -7.10
N TYR A 27 1.31 13.85 -6.78
CA TYR A 27 1.12 13.31 -5.43
C TYR A 27 2.36 13.53 -4.54
N GLU A 28 2.17 13.44 -3.22
CA GLU A 28 3.26 13.29 -2.24
C GLU A 28 3.32 11.81 -1.83
N VAL A 29 4.52 11.25 -1.74
CA VAL A 29 4.68 9.81 -1.51
C VAL A 29 5.45 9.54 -0.23
N TYR A 30 4.87 8.71 0.65
CA TYR A 30 5.56 8.08 1.76
C TYR A 30 5.98 6.68 1.33
N ARG A 31 7.27 6.44 1.21
CA ARG A 31 7.82 5.17 0.72
C ARG A 31 8.44 4.34 1.84
N PHE A 32 8.16 3.05 1.84
CA PHE A 32 8.72 2.06 2.76
C PHE A 32 9.08 0.78 2.01
N TYR A 33 10.10 0.09 2.50
CA TYR A 33 10.58 -1.19 1.96
C TYR A 33 10.36 -2.36 2.91
N ASP A 34 9.84 -2.07 4.11
CA ASP A 34 9.59 -3.04 5.18
C ASP A 34 8.24 -2.76 5.83
N GLY A 35 7.45 -3.81 6.01
CA GLY A 35 6.10 -3.68 6.55
C GLY A 35 6.07 -3.18 8.00
N SER A 36 7.06 -3.52 8.82
CA SER A 36 7.13 -3.05 10.22
C SER A 36 7.36 -1.55 10.29
N GLN A 37 8.20 -1.00 9.39
CA GLN A 37 8.41 0.45 9.31
C GLN A 37 7.15 1.16 8.83
N ALA A 38 6.46 0.58 7.82
CA ALA A 38 5.20 1.11 7.34
C ALA A 38 4.12 1.11 8.43
N GLU A 39 4.00 0.04 9.22
CA GLU A 39 3.09 -0.02 10.37
C GLU A 39 3.35 1.10 11.38
N GLN A 40 4.61 1.27 11.79
CA GLN A 40 4.99 2.31 12.74
C GLN A 40 4.57 3.69 12.24
N PHE A 41 4.77 3.95 10.95
CA PHE A 41 4.31 5.17 10.30
C PHE A 41 2.78 5.27 10.29
N ILE A 42 2.06 4.22 9.90
CA ILE A 42 0.60 4.19 9.83
C ILE A 42 -0.01 4.54 11.20
N ASP A 43 0.54 3.93 12.25
CA ASP A 43 0.04 4.09 13.62
C ASP A 43 0.47 5.43 14.25
N SER A 44 1.55 6.04 13.76
CA SER A 44 2.01 7.35 14.22
C SER A 44 0.96 8.46 14.05
N THR A 45 1.16 9.55 14.79
CA THR A 45 0.37 10.78 14.66
C THR A 45 0.76 11.62 13.45
N GLU A 46 1.89 11.32 12.80
CA GLU A 46 2.39 12.02 11.60
C GLU A 46 1.56 11.65 10.35
N ASN A 47 0.90 10.50 10.39
CA ASN A 47 0.01 10.00 9.34
C ASN A 47 -1.39 10.66 9.32
N ARG A 48 -1.52 11.93 9.74
CA ARG A 48 -2.85 12.59 9.77
C ARG A 48 -3.51 12.77 8.40
N ASN A 49 -2.76 12.61 7.30
CA ASN A 49 -3.20 12.98 5.94
C ASN A 49 -2.84 11.94 4.85
N CYS A 50 -2.71 10.65 5.14
CA CYS A 50 -2.56 9.66 4.06
C CYS A 50 -3.92 9.34 3.44
N ASP A 51 -4.03 9.55 2.12
CA ASP A 51 -5.27 9.42 1.37
C ASP A 51 -5.43 8.02 0.74
N LEU A 52 -4.33 7.27 0.59
CA LEU A 52 -4.30 5.97 -0.07
C LEU A 52 -3.02 5.20 0.30
N ALA A 53 -3.12 3.88 0.47
CA ALA A 53 -1.98 3.00 0.57
C ALA A 53 -1.90 2.03 -0.61
N LEU A 54 -0.73 1.93 -1.24
CA LEU A 54 -0.32 0.90 -2.17
C LEU A 54 0.56 -0.08 -1.41
N LEU A 55 0.10 -1.32 -1.23
CA LEU A 55 0.79 -2.34 -0.45
C LEU A 55 1.13 -3.53 -1.34
N ASP A 56 2.39 -3.90 -1.43
CA ASP A 56 2.73 -5.26 -1.86
C ASP A 56 2.38 -6.25 -0.74
N ILE A 57 1.98 -7.45 -1.13
CA ILE A 57 1.66 -8.55 -0.24
C ILE A 57 2.95 -9.17 0.33
N MET A 58 3.98 -9.32 -0.50
CA MET A 58 5.17 -10.10 -0.23
C MET A 58 6.35 -9.19 0.13
N ILE A 59 6.31 -8.61 1.33
CA ILE A 59 7.35 -7.71 1.84
C ILE A 59 7.95 -8.25 3.16
N PRO A 60 9.20 -7.89 3.53
CA PRO A 60 9.80 -8.28 4.78
C PRO A 60 9.15 -7.57 5.98
N GLY A 61 9.41 -8.12 7.18
CA GLY A 61 8.92 -7.58 8.45
C GLY A 61 7.46 -7.93 8.75
N LYS A 62 6.53 -7.41 7.94
CA LYS A 62 5.10 -7.70 7.99
C LYS A 62 4.52 -7.75 6.59
N ASN A 63 3.70 -8.75 6.29
CA ASN A 63 3.09 -8.85 4.96
C ASN A 63 2.00 -7.78 4.74
N GLY A 64 1.65 -7.49 3.49
CA GLY A 64 0.68 -6.44 3.16
C GLY A 64 -0.71 -6.64 3.78
N PHE A 65 -1.14 -7.89 4.03
CA PHE A 65 -2.42 -8.15 4.71
C PHE A 65 -2.36 -7.82 6.20
N GLU A 66 -1.21 -7.96 6.84
CA GLU A 66 -1.01 -7.60 8.24
C GLU A 66 -1.10 -6.08 8.46
N LEU A 67 -0.82 -5.27 7.43
CA LEU A 67 -0.96 -3.80 7.47
C LEU A 67 -2.41 -3.33 7.27
N LEU A 68 -3.27 -4.15 6.66
CA LEU A 68 -4.63 -3.79 6.31
C LEU A 68 -5.50 -3.35 7.51
N PRO A 69 -5.48 -4.04 8.68
CA PRO A 69 -6.21 -3.58 9.85
C PRO A 69 -5.76 -2.20 10.36
N HIS A 70 -4.47 -1.87 10.25
CA HIS A 70 -3.92 -0.57 10.67
C HIS A 70 -4.41 0.54 9.74
N CYS A 71 -4.33 0.33 8.43
CA CYS A 71 -4.89 1.24 7.43
C CYS A 71 -6.40 1.44 7.63
N SER A 72 -7.14 0.35 7.84
CA SER A 72 -8.59 0.38 8.05
C SER A 72 -8.98 1.16 9.31
N LYS A 73 -8.25 0.99 10.42
CA LYS A 73 -8.45 1.76 11.66
C LYS A 73 -8.23 3.26 11.47
N LYS A 74 -7.35 3.65 10.53
CA LYS A 74 -7.07 5.04 10.16
C LYS A 74 -8.00 5.56 9.04
N GLY A 75 -8.87 4.72 8.49
CA GLY A 75 -9.75 5.08 7.36
C GLY A 75 -9.02 5.22 6.03
N ILE A 76 -7.82 4.67 5.90
CA ILE A 76 -6.98 4.76 4.70
C ILE A 76 -7.42 3.66 3.72
N PRO A 77 -7.86 3.99 2.50
CA PRO A 77 -8.16 3.00 1.49
C PRO A 77 -6.87 2.30 1.03
N VAL A 78 -6.97 1.01 0.71
CA VAL A 78 -5.82 0.17 0.35
C VAL A 78 -6.00 -0.44 -1.04
N ILE A 79 -4.94 -0.39 -1.84
CA ILE A 79 -4.77 -1.08 -3.11
C ILE A 79 -3.60 -2.05 -2.96
N PHE A 80 -3.81 -3.30 -3.33
CA PHE A 80 -2.74 -4.29 -3.31
C PHE A 80 -2.00 -4.32 -4.65
N LEU A 81 -0.68 -4.25 -4.56
CA LEU A 81 0.25 -4.57 -5.64
C LEU A 81 0.36 -6.11 -5.65
N THR A 82 0.01 -6.75 -6.76
CA THR A 82 0.02 -8.23 -6.81
C THR A 82 0.15 -8.74 -8.24
N ALA A 83 0.80 -9.89 -8.40
CA ALA A 83 0.68 -10.69 -9.61
C ALA A 83 -0.74 -11.28 -9.71
N LYS A 84 -1.31 -11.28 -10.92
CA LYS A 84 -2.67 -11.79 -11.19
C LYS A 84 -2.86 -13.23 -10.65
N GLY A 85 -3.55 -13.38 -9.52
CA GLY A 85 -3.96 -14.69 -8.96
C GLY A 85 -3.96 -14.81 -7.44
N GLU A 86 -3.20 -13.97 -6.72
CA GLU A 86 -2.99 -14.17 -5.27
C GLU A 86 -4.03 -13.49 -4.39
N VAL A 87 -4.64 -12.40 -4.87
CA VAL A 87 -5.69 -11.67 -4.14
C VAL A 87 -6.99 -12.47 -4.09
N GLY A 88 -7.35 -13.17 -5.17
CA GLY A 88 -8.63 -13.90 -5.27
C GLY A 88 -8.78 -15.05 -4.27
N SER A 89 -7.67 -15.68 -3.87
CA SER A 89 -7.65 -16.79 -2.91
C SER A 89 -7.70 -16.34 -1.45
N LYS A 90 -7.25 -15.12 -1.12
CA LYS A 90 -7.19 -14.60 0.27
C LYS A 90 -8.28 -13.57 0.61
N VAL A 91 -8.89 -12.90 -0.38
CA VAL A 91 -9.94 -11.88 -0.14
C VAL A 91 -11.31 -12.47 0.22
N LYS A 92 -11.50 -13.79 0.09
CA LYS A 92 -12.76 -14.47 0.44
C LYS A 92 -13.20 -14.31 1.91
N GLY A 93 -12.34 -13.78 2.79
CA GLY A 93 -12.61 -13.53 4.20
C GLY A 93 -12.88 -12.07 4.60
N LEU A 94 -12.70 -11.08 3.72
CA LEU A 94 -12.94 -9.67 4.06
C LEU A 94 -14.37 -9.26 3.74
N LYS A 95 -15.18 -9.07 4.78
CA LYS A 95 -16.58 -8.60 4.69
C LYS A 95 -16.66 -7.08 4.53
N ASP A 96 -17.48 -6.69 3.56
CA ASP A 96 -18.30 -5.47 3.44
C ASP A 96 -17.64 -4.11 3.68
N GLY A 97 -17.28 -3.43 2.58
CA GLY A 97 -17.07 -1.97 2.53
C GLY A 97 -15.75 -1.49 1.92
N GLN A 98 -14.73 -2.36 1.85
CA GLN A 98 -13.41 -1.99 1.34
C GLN A 98 -13.29 -2.33 -0.16
N LYS A 99 -13.08 -1.30 -0.99
CA LYS A 99 -12.73 -1.49 -2.41
C LYS A 99 -11.26 -1.90 -2.51
N ILE A 100 -11.01 -3.20 -2.54
CA ILE A 100 -9.70 -3.75 -2.88
C ILE A 100 -9.56 -3.71 -4.40
N ILE A 101 -8.64 -2.89 -4.89
CA ILE A 101 -8.22 -2.91 -6.29
C ILE A 101 -6.88 -3.64 -6.34
N SER A 102 -6.75 -4.55 -7.29
CA SER A 102 -5.52 -5.29 -7.57
C SER A 102 -4.91 -4.71 -8.85
N LEU A 103 -3.67 -4.22 -8.75
CA LEU A 103 -2.90 -3.77 -9.90
C LEU A 103 -1.86 -4.83 -10.24
N ASN A 104 -1.87 -5.30 -11.48
CA ASN A 104 -0.91 -6.28 -11.98
C ASN A 104 0.34 -5.56 -12.50
N LEU A 105 1.43 -5.61 -11.73
CA LEU A 105 2.71 -4.98 -12.08
C LEU A 105 3.49 -5.75 -13.16
N LEU A 106 3.17 -7.01 -13.45
CA LEU A 106 3.84 -7.86 -14.46
C LEU A 106 3.51 -7.50 -15.92
N LYS A 107 3.15 -6.25 -16.21
CA LYS A 107 2.84 -5.77 -17.58
C LYS A 107 3.62 -4.51 -17.98
N PHE A 108 4.66 -4.15 -17.24
CA PHE A 108 5.67 -3.20 -17.69
C PHE A 108 6.92 -3.96 -18.15
#